data_AF-A0AAD2A3H0-F1
#
_entry.id   AF-A0AAD2A3H0-F1
#
_cell.length_a   1.000
_cell.length_b   1.000
_cell.length_c   1.000
_cell.angle_alpha   90.00
_cell.angle_beta   90.00
_cell.angle_gamma   90.00
#
_symmetry.space_group_name_H-M   'P 1'
#
loop_
_entity.id
_entity.type
_entity.pdbx_description
1 polymer ?
#
loop_
_entity_poly.entity_id
_entity_poly.type
_entity_poly.pdbx_seq_one_letter_code
_entity_poly.pdbx_strand_id
1 'polypeptide(L)'
;MDLPFLNAYLEAIGAPSFRKGCNFAAAGSTILPATASSVSPFSFGIQVAQFFRFKAQVQELQAKTSKYDKYIPPQDYFQKGLYMFDIGQNDLAGAFYSKTFDQILASIPSILLEFEDGIKKLYDQQARNFWIHNTGPLGCLPQNVAKFGNDPSKLDELGCPITACCGYGGPPLNYDSRIGCGQTKVLNGSSVTAKGCNDSTEYLNWDGIHYTEAANQYVASQILTGKYSDPSFTDNLPFLLKLKF
;
A
#
# COMPACT_ATOMS: atom_id res chain seq x y z
N MET A 1 -11.22 2.88 -12.63
CA MET A 1 -12.47 2.30 -12.08
C MET A 1 -13.28 3.45 -11.50
N ASP A 2 -14.56 3.62 -11.81
CA ASP A 2 -15.39 4.74 -11.32
C ASP A 2 -15.79 4.60 -9.83
N LEU A 3 -14.83 4.21 -9.00
CA LEU A 3 -14.94 4.07 -7.56
C LEU A 3 -14.36 5.31 -6.87
N PRO A 4 -15.02 5.87 -5.85
CA PRO A 4 -14.48 7.01 -5.12
C PRO A 4 -13.27 6.59 -4.29
N PHE A 5 -12.27 7.47 -4.18
CA PHE A 5 -11.17 7.30 -3.24
C PHE A 5 -11.67 7.24 -1.79
N LEU A 6 -10.94 6.49 -0.96
CA LEU A 6 -11.17 6.49 0.48
C LEU A 6 -10.64 7.78 1.11
N ASN A 7 -11.42 8.34 2.02
CA ASN A 7 -11.03 9.53 2.76
C ASN A 7 -9.93 9.17 3.76
N ALA A 8 -8.90 10.00 3.87
CA ALA A 8 -7.89 9.83 4.90
C ALA A 8 -8.52 10.03 6.29
N TYR A 9 -8.14 9.22 7.28
CA TYR A 9 -8.79 9.26 8.60
C TYR A 9 -8.64 10.61 9.33
N LEU A 10 -7.62 11.39 8.97
CA LEU A 10 -7.37 12.73 9.51
C LEU A 10 -8.23 13.83 8.88
N GLU A 11 -9.00 13.53 7.83
CA GLU A 11 -9.88 14.53 7.23
C GLU A 11 -11.01 14.93 8.17
N ALA A 12 -11.26 16.23 8.29
CA ALA A 12 -12.29 16.77 9.16
C ALA A 12 -13.69 16.31 8.73
N ILE A 13 -14.52 15.89 9.70
CA ILE A 13 -15.92 15.50 9.49
C ILE A 13 -16.72 16.76 9.10
N GLY A 14 -16.74 17.07 7.82
CA GLY A 14 -17.43 18.23 7.25
C GLY A 14 -17.51 18.23 5.73
N ALA A 15 -16.69 17.42 5.06
CA ALA A 15 -16.68 17.28 3.59
C ALA A 15 -16.29 15.90 3.04
N PRO A 16 -15.81 14.93 3.84
CA PRO A 16 -15.80 13.52 3.45
C PRO A 16 -16.80 12.67 4.25
N SER A 17 -17.53 11.78 3.56
CA SER A 17 -18.36 10.76 4.21
C SER A 17 -17.55 9.47 4.37
N PHE A 18 -17.37 9.01 5.61
CA PHE A 18 -16.70 7.75 5.93
C PHE A 18 -17.60 6.52 5.77
N ARG A 19 -18.83 6.69 5.23
CA ARG A 19 -19.76 5.58 5.00
C ARG A 19 -19.22 4.48 4.09
N LYS A 20 -18.35 4.84 3.14
CA LYS A 20 -17.79 3.93 2.14
C LYS A 20 -16.41 3.38 2.54
N GLY A 21 -15.86 3.81 3.68
CA GLY A 21 -14.55 3.40 4.16
C GLY A 21 -13.69 4.60 4.60
N CYS A 22 -12.49 4.26 5.05
CA CYS A 22 -11.53 5.20 5.61
C CYS A 22 -10.11 4.64 5.39
N ASN A 23 -9.15 5.52 5.06
CA ASN A 23 -7.76 5.16 4.84
C ASN A 23 -6.88 5.56 6.04
N PHE A 24 -6.21 4.56 6.63
CA PHE A 24 -5.26 4.72 7.74
C PHE A 24 -3.80 4.53 7.29
N ALA A 25 -3.56 4.19 6.02
CA ALA A 25 -2.23 3.97 5.49
C ALA A 25 -1.41 5.26 5.51
N ALA A 26 -0.11 5.13 5.81
CA ALA A 26 0.84 6.21 5.77
C ALA A 26 2.08 5.79 4.97
N ALA A 27 2.56 6.68 4.10
CA ALA A 27 3.73 6.42 3.26
C ALA A 27 4.97 6.11 4.12
N GLY A 28 5.77 5.11 3.70
CA GLY A 28 6.98 4.70 4.41
C GLY A 28 6.74 3.96 5.73
N SER A 29 5.51 3.56 6.04
CA SER A 29 5.19 2.87 7.28
C SER A 29 5.67 1.42 7.28
N THR A 30 6.09 0.98 8.46
CA THR A 30 6.55 -0.38 8.73
C THR A 30 5.57 -1.13 9.63
N ILE A 31 5.65 -2.45 9.61
CA ILE A 31 4.94 -3.29 10.58
C ILE A 31 5.54 -3.05 11.97
N LEU A 32 6.87 -3.13 12.06
CA LEU A 32 7.55 -2.93 13.34
C LEU A 32 7.39 -1.50 13.87
N PRO A 33 7.43 -1.32 15.21
CA PRO A 33 7.39 0.00 15.83
C PRO A 33 8.46 0.94 15.28
N ALA A 34 8.07 2.20 15.06
CA ALA A 34 8.97 3.22 14.57
C ALA A 34 10.09 3.51 15.57
N THR A 35 11.29 3.68 15.04
CA THR A 35 12.49 4.13 15.75
C THR A 35 12.85 5.55 15.31
N ALA A 36 13.86 6.16 15.95
CA ALA A 36 14.33 7.50 15.59
C ALA A 36 14.85 7.60 14.14
N SER A 37 15.20 6.48 13.50
CA SER A 37 15.63 6.42 12.10
C SER A 37 14.53 6.05 11.11
N SER A 38 13.29 5.88 11.57
CA SER A 38 12.17 5.47 10.71
C SER A 38 11.69 6.64 9.86
N VAL A 39 11.37 6.35 8.59
CA VAL A 39 10.83 7.34 7.64
C VAL A 39 9.43 7.79 8.06
N SER A 40 8.63 6.87 8.57
CA SER A 40 7.27 7.13 9.06
C SER A 40 7.18 6.81 10.56
N PRO A 41 6.55 7.68 11.36
CA PRO A 41 6.21 7.37 12.75
C PRO A 41 4.95 6.52 12.88
N PHE A 42 4.21 6.27 11.79
CA PHE A 42 2.91 5.61 11.79
C PHE A 42 3.02 4.12 11.49
N SER A 43 3.66 3.37 12.38
CA SER A 43 3.75 1.90 12.24
C SER A 43 2.38 1.23 12.20
N PHE A 44 2.33 -0.05 11.83
CA PHE A 44 1.10 -0.83 11.79
C PHE A 44 0.30 -0.74 13.10
N GLY A 45 0.95 -0.90 14.26
CA GLY A 45 0.29 -0.76 15.56
C GLY A 45 -0.35 0.62 15.78
N ILE A 46 0.25 1.69 15.25
CA ILE A 46 -0.33 3.05 15.30
C ILE A 46 -1.55 3.15 14.40
N GLN A 47 -1.50 2.58 13.19
CA GLN A 47 -2.65 2.55 12.27
C GLN A 47 -3.83 1.76 12.86
N VAL A 48 -3.56 0.64 13.54
CA VAL A 48 -4.58 -0.12 14.30
C VAL A 48 -5.18 0.73 15.43
N ALA A 49 -4.36 1.45 16.19
CA ALA A 49 -4.84 2.34 17.24
C ALA A 49 -5.68 3.51 16.70
N GLN A 50 -5.33 4.05 15.54
CA GLN A 50 -6.11 5.08 14.84
C GLN A 50 -7.48 4.53 14.43
N PHE A 51 -7.55 3.29 13.92
CA PHE A 51 -8.82 2.63 13.63
C PHE A 51 -9.68 2.46 14.89
N PHE A 52 -9.09 2.06 16.02
CA PHE A 52 -9.83 1.91 17.29
C PHE A 52 -10.42 3.23 17.75
N ARG A 53 -9.63 4.31 17.68
CA ARG A 53 -10.09 5.66 17.97
C ARG A 53 -11.25 6.06 17.05
N PHE A 54 -11.10 5.84 15.75
CA PHE A 54 -12.15 6.14 14.77
C PHE A 54 -13.45 5.40 15.10
N LYS A 55 -13.38 4.09 15.35
CA LYS A 55 -14.54 3.27 15.71
C LYS A 55 -15.23 3.78 16.97
N ALA A 56 -14.46 4.08 18.02
CA ALA A 56 -14.99 4.61 19.27
C ALA A 56 -15.70 5.97 19.06
N GLN A 57 -15.12 6.87 18.26
CA GLN A 57 -15.73 8.15 17.94
C GLN A 57 -17.03 8.00 17.14
N VAL A 58 -17.09 7.08 16.18
CA VAL A 58 -18.33 6.78 15.44
C VAL A 58 -19.42 6.31 16.39
N GLN A 59 -19.11 5.37 17.28
CA GLN A 59 -20.07 4.82 18.25
C GLN A 59 -20.56 5.89 19.23
N GLU A 60 -19.65 6.74 19.74
CA GLU A 60 -20.00 7.84 20.63
C GLU A 60 -20.93 8.86 19.94
N LEU A 61 -20.65 9.21 18.68
CA LEU A 61 -21.49 10.13 17.92
C LEU A 61 -22.88 9.55 17.66
N GLN A 62 -22.97 8.28 17.27
CA GLN A 62 -24.24 7.58 17.05
C GLN A 62 -25.10 7.51 18.32
N ALA A 63 -24.48 7.29 19.48
CA ALA A 63 -25.19 7.26 20.76
C ALA A 63 -25.75 8.64 21.17
N LYS A 64 -25.14 9.74 20.70
CA LYS A 64 -25.55 11.10 21.05
C LYS A 64 -26.56 11.71 20.09
N THR A 65 -26.45 11.42 18.78
CA THR A 65 -27.29 12.06 17.77
C THR A 65 -27.28 11.32 16.43
N SER A 66 -28.42 11.31 15.75
CA SER A 66 -28.55 10.82 14.36
C SER A 66 -28.10 11.82 13.30
N LYS A 67 -27.75 13.06 13.69
CA LYS A 67 -27.36 14.14 12.76
C LYS A 67 -26.21 13.74 11.83
N TYR A 68 -25.31 12.87 12.31
CA TYR A 68 -24.10 12.48 11.60
C TYR A 68 -24.21 11.15 10.86
N ASP A 69 -25.35 10.46 10.92
CA ASP A 69 -25.52 9.11 10.34
C ASP A 69 -25.26 9.05 8.84
N LYS A 70 -25.42 10.17 8.11
CA LYS A 70 -25.08 10.28 6.68
C LYS A 70 -23.58 10.39 6.38
N TYR A 71 -22.75 10.66 7.38
CA TYR A 71 -21.31 10.87 7.24
C TYR A 71 -20.46 9.77 7.87
N ILE A 72 -21.02 8.97 8.78
CA ILE A 72 -20.29 7.92 9.51
C ILE A 72 -20.84 6.53 9.16
N PRO A 73 -20.01 5.47 9.26
CA PRO A 73 -20.46 4.11 8.95
C PRO A 73 -21.49 3.59 9.97
N PRO A 74 -22.52 2.86 9.53
CA PRO A 74 -23.39 2.08 10.42
C PRO A 74 -22.61 1.09 11.29
N GLN A 75 -23.12 0.74 12.47
CA GLN A 75 -22.40 -0.11 13.42
C GLN A 75 -22.09 -1.52 12.88
N ASP A 76 -22.98 -2.09 12.06
CA ASP A 76 -22.77 -3.41 11.45
C ASP A 76 -21.68 -3.41 10.36
N TYR A 77 -21.30 -2.23 9.84
CA TYR A 77 -20.24 -2.13 8.83
C TYR A 77 -18.87 -2.50 9.39
N PHE A 78 -18.62 -2.39 10.70
CA PHE A 78 -17.37 -2.87 11.30
C PHE A 78 -17.22 -4.41 11.22
N GLN A 79 -18.31 -5.15 11.04
CA GLN A 79 -18.27 -6.59 10.80
C GLN A 79 -18.26 -6.95 9.31
N LYS A 80 -18.86 -6.09 8.48
CA LYS A 80 -19.04 -6.34 7.04
C LYS A 80 -17.96 -5.71 6.16
N GLY A 81 -17.19 -4.76 6.69
CA GLY A 81 -16.14 -4.06 5.97
C GLY A 81 -15.02 -5.00 5.51
N LEU A 82 -14.39 -4.63 4.40
CA LEU A 82 -13.15 -5.24 3.91
C LEU A 82 -11.95 -4.46 4.47
N TYR A 83 -11.11 -5.14 5.24
CA TYR A 83 -9.92 -4.58 5.86
C TYR A 83 -8.70 -4.95 5.01
N MET A 84 -8.11 -3.96 4.34
CA MET A 84 -7.03 -4.17 3.37
C MET A 84 -5.67 -3.78 3.95
N PHE A 85 -4.67 -4.65 3.80
CA PHE A 85 -3.31 -4.44 4.29
C PHE A 85 -2.32 -4.60 3.16
N ASP A 86 -1.57 -3.53 2.89
CA ASP A 86 -0.39 -3.54 2.02
C ASP A 86 0.76 -2.93 2.83
N ILE A 87 1.43 -3.77 3.62
CA ILE A 87 2.43 -3.35 4.59
C ILE A 87 3.47 -4.46 4.82
N GLY A 88 4.69 -4.09 5.22
CA GLY A 88 5.82 -5.00 5.42
C GLY A 88 6.93 -4.84 4.38
N GLN A 89 6.60 -4.33 3.19
CA GLN A 89 7.58 -4.06 2.14
C GLN A 89 8.62 -3.04 2.58
N ASN A 90 8.22 -2.01 3.33
CA ASN A 90 9.16 -1.00 3.84
C ASN A 90 10.11 -1.58 4.90
N ASP A 91 9.66 -2.54 5.72
CA ASP A 91 10.50 -3.24 6.69
C ASP A 91 11.65 -3.98 5.99
N LEU A 92 11.35 -4.63 4.87
CA LEU A 92 12.34 -5.38 4.07
C LEU A 92 13.17 -4.45 3.17
N ALA A 93 12.53 -3.52 2.47
CA ALA A 93 13.19 -2.61 1.53
C ALA A 93 14.28 -1.81 2.24
N GLY A 94 13.98 -1.18 3.39
CA GLY A 94 14.99 -0.47 4.17
C GLY A 94 16.11 -1.37 4.71
N ALA A 95 15.79 -2.62 5.06
CA ALA A 95 16.77 -3.57 5.57
C ALA A 95 17.76 -4.01 4.49
N PHE A 96 17.36 -4.18 3.23
CA PHE A 96 18.27 -4.52 2.13
C PHE A 96 19.40 -3.50 1.91
N TYR A 97 19.22 -2.24 2.31
CA TYR A 97 20.25 -1.20 2.20
C TYR A 97 21.17 -1.09 3.41
N SER A 98 20.84 -1.75 4.53
CA SER A 98 21.50 -1.52 5.82
C SER A 98 21.89 -2.78 6.59
N LYS A 99 21.42 -3.96 6.17
CA LYS A 99 21.61 -5.23 6.86
C LYS A 99 22.15 -6.31 5.93
N THR A 100 22.78 -7.32 6.52
CA THR A 100 23.14 -8.57 5.83
C THR A 100 21.91 -9.43 5.58
N PHE A 101 22.00 -10.37 4.64
CA PHE A 101 20.91 -11.29 4.32
C PHE A 101 20.44 -12.09 5.54
N ASP A 102 21.36 -12.63 6.35
CA ASP A 102 21.02 -13.39 7.56
C ASP A 102 20.27 -12.53 8.59
N GLN A 103 20.65 -11.26 8.74
CA GLN A 103 19.94 -10.32 9.62
C GLN A 103 18.54 -9.99 9.10
N ILE A 104 18.34 -9.93 7.78
CA ILE A 104 17.02 -9.73 7.17
C ILE A 104 16.15 -10.96 7.46
N LEU A 105 16.64 -12.17 7.19
CA LEU A 105 15.92 -13.41 7.48
C LEU A 105 15.56 -13.53 8.96
N ALA A 106 16.48 -13.21 9.86
CA ALA A 106 16.24 -13.24 11.31
C ALA A 106 15.19 -12.21 11.77
N SER A 107 14.91 -11.17 10.99
CA SER A 107 13.90 -10.15 11.33
C SER A 107 12.46 -10.53 10.94
N ILE A 108 12.29 -11.42 9.96
CA ILE A 108 10.98 -11.81 9.43
C ILE A 108 10.05 -12.37 10.51
N PRO A 109 10.50 -13.27 11.43
CA PRO A 109 9.62 -13.77 12.49
C PRO A 109 9.05 -12.66 13.38
N SER A 110 9.85 -11.65 13.73
CA SER A 110 9.39 -10.52 14.55
C SER A 110 8.39 -9.64 13.79
N ILE A 111 8.61 -9.41 12.49
CA ILE A 111 7.67 -8.69 11.62
C ILE A 111 6.32 -9.43 11.60
N LEU A 112 6.33 -10.75 11.37
CA LEU A 112 5.11 -11.56 11.31
C LEU A 112 4.37 -11.58 12.66
N LEU A 113 5.08 -11.70 13.78
CA LEU A 113 4.45 -11.69 15.10
C LEU A 113 3.73 -10.36 15.41
N GLU A 114 4.36 -9.22 15.09
CA GLU A 114 3.74 -7.90 15.27
C GLU A 114 2.51 -7.72 14.34
N PHE A 115 2.60 -8.21 13.11
CA PHE A 115 1.48 -8.19 12.17
C PHE A 115 0.32 -9.06 12.66
N GLU A 116 0.59 -10.29 13.08
CA GLU A 116 -0.42 -11.21 13.62
C GLU A 116 -1.12 -10.63 14.86
N ASP A 117 -0.37 -9.98 15.75
CA ASP A 117 -0.93 -9.33 16.94
C ASP A 117 -1.89 -8.20 16.56
N GLY A 118 -1.53 -7.34 15.61
CA GLY A 118 -2.43 -6.29 15.12
C GLY A 118 -3.66 -6.85 14.41
N ILE A 119 -3.53 -7.93 13.63
CA ILE A 119 -4.68 -8.61 13.01
C ILE A 119 -5.62 -9.20 14.08
N LYS A 120 -5.08 -9.85 15.12
CA LYS A 120 -5.87 -10.37 16.25
C LYS A 120 -6.63 -9.25 16.96
N LYS A 121 -5.96 -8.13 17.26
CA LYS A 121 -6.57 -6.92 17.83
C LYS A 121 -7.74 -6.39 16.98
N LEU A 122 -7.58 -6.33 15.66
CA LEU A 122 -8.65 -5.93 14.74
C LEU A 122 -9.82 -6.93 14.75
N TYR A 123 -9.52 -8.22 14.77
CA TYR A 123 -10.53 -9.28 14.89
C TYR A 123 -11.32 -9.18 16.19
N ASP A 124 -10.67 -8.91 17.32
CA ASP A 124 -11.33 -8.65 18.61
C ASP A 124 -12.23 -7.40 18.54
N GLN A 125 -11.88 -6.43 17.68
CA GLN A 125 -12.70 -5.28 17.32
C GLN A 125 -13.71 -5.55 16.20
N GLN A 126 -14.14 -6.80 16.05
CA GLN A 126 -15.22 -7.24 15.14
C GLN A 126 -14.88 -7.21 13.65
N ALA A 127 -13.64 -6.90 13.24
CA ALA A 127 -13.24 -7.05 11.85
C ALA A 127 -13.29 -8.54 11.44
N ARG A 128 -13.87 -8.85 10.28
CA ARG A 128 -14.06 -10.24 9.83
C ARG A 128 -13.52 -10.54 8.44
N ASN A 129 -13.46 -9.55 7.56
CA ASN A 129 -13.04 -9.74 6.17
C ASN A 129 -11.70 -9.04 5.97
N PHE A 130 -10.65 -9.81 5.75
CA PHE A 130 -9.29 -9.31 5.61
C PHE A 130 -8.79 -9.59 4.20
N TRP A 131 -8.19 -8.59 3.58
CA TRP A 131 -7.36 -8.77 2.39
C TRP A 131 -5.94 -8.36 2.75
N ILE A 132 -5.02 -9.32 2.71
CA ILE A 132 -3.63 -9.13 3.09
C ILE A 132 -2.79 -9.28 1.82
N HIS A 133 -2.16 -8.19 1.38
CA HIS A 133 -1.22 -8.21 0.29
C HIS A 133 0.09 -8.83 0.76
N ASN A 134 0.58 -9.84 0.05
CA ASN A 134 1.93 -10.33 0.29
C ASN A 134 2.96 -9.31 -0.20
N THR A 135 4.19 -9.38 0.31
CA THR A 135 5.28 -8.58 -0.24
C THR A 135 5.53 -9.01 -1.70
N GLY A 136 5.29 -8.09 -2.64
CA GLY A 136 5.58 -8.29 -4.05
C GLY A 136 7.07 -8.55 -4.33
N PRO A 137 7.44 -8.83 -5.59
CA PRO A 137 8.82 -9.17 -5.97
C PRO A 137 9.74 -7.94 -5.87
N LEU A 138 10.14 -7.56 -4.65
CA LEU A 138 10.97 -6.38 -4.37
C LEU A 138 12.25 -6.37 -5.21
N GLY A 139 12.84 -7.53 -5.48
CA GLY A 139 14.04 -7.64 -6.32
C GLY A 139 13.88 -7.11 -7.74
N CYS A 140 12.65 -7.06 -8.28
CA CYS A 140 12.37 -6.54 -9.62
C CYS A 140 12.14 -5.02 -9.68
N LEU A 141 12.14 -4.31 -8.54
CA LEU A 141 11.99 -2.86 -8.54
C LEU A 141 13.19 -2.20 -9.25
N PRO A 142 12.98 -1.16 -10.10
CA PRO A 142 14.08 -0.51 -10.82
C PRO A 142 15.20 -0.03 -9.90
N GLN A 143 14.86 0.44 -8.70
CA GLN A 143 15.84 0.84 -7.68
C GLN A 143 16.73 -0.33 -7.24
N ASN A 144 16.13 -1.49 -6.95
CA ASN A 144 16.87 -2.66 -6.48
C ASN A 144 17.73 -3.25 -7.60
N VAL A 145 17.22 -3.30 -8.83
CA VAL A 145 17.99 -3.74 -9.99
C VAL A 145 19.16 -2.79 -10.28
N ALA A 146 18.98 -1.47 -10.15
CA ALA A 146 20.07 -0.51 -10.28
C ALA A 146 21.18 -0.72 -9.24
N LYS A 147 20.82 -1.15 -8.02
CA LYS A 147 21.74 -1.28 -6.90
C LYS A 147 22.44 -2.64 -6.85
N PHE A 148 21.70 -3.71 -7.08
CA PHE A 148 22.13 -5.09 -6.84
C PHE A 148 22.26 -5.91 -8.14
N GLY A 149 21.77 -5.39 -9.26
CA GLY A 149 21.71 -6.08 -10.55
C GLY A 149 20.52 -7.04 -10.66
N ASN A 150 20.33 -7.58 -11.85
CA ASN A 150 19.36 -8.62 -12.17
C ASN A 150 20.08 -9.81 -12.82
N ASP A 151 20.43 -10.81 -12.01
CA ASP A 151 21.00 -12.06 -12.52
C ASP A 151 19.90 -12.86 -13.23
N PRO A 152 19.97 -13.06 -14.57
CA PRO A 152 18.92 -13.76 -15.30
C PRO A 152 18.73 -15.21 -14.82
N SER A 153 19.75 -15.83 -14.21
CA SER A 153 19.64 -17.19 -13.66
C SER A 153 18.79 -17.28 -12.38
N LYS A 154 18.46 -16.13 -11.79
CA LYS A 154 17.63 -16.01 -10.57
C LYS A 154 16.22 -15.50 -10.86
N LEU A 155 15.87 -15.30 -12.13
CA LEU A 155 14.55 -14.87 -12.55
C LEU A 155 13.69 -16.09 -12.91
N ASP A 156 12.39 -15.98 -12.68
CA ASP A 156 11.42 -16.90 -13.25
C ASP A 156 11.20 -16.59 -14.76
N GLU A 157 10.33 -17.37 -15.40
CA GLU A 157 10.04 -17.23 -16.83
C GLU A 157 9.41 -15.87 -17.20
N LEU A 158 8.86 -15.12 -16.23
CA LEU A 158 8.24 -13.82 -16.44
C LEU A 158 9.28 -12.68 -16.48
N GLY A 159 10.46 -12.91 -15.91
CA GLY A 159 11.52 -11.90 -15.81
C GLY A 159 11.13 -10.72 -14.90
N CYS A 160 11.78 -9.57 -15.10
CA CYS A 160 11.44 -8.34 -14.37
C CYS A 160 11.11 -7.21 -15.38
N PRO A 161 9.91 -6.61 -15.32
CA PRO A 161 9.65 -5.33 -15.98
C PRO A 161 10.32 -4.22 -15.15
N ILE A 162 11.49 -3.76 -15.58
CA ILE A 162 12.38 -2.90 -14.78
C ILE A 162 12.42 -1.44 -15.23
N THR A 163 11.73 -1.07 -16.31
CA THR A 163 11.69 0.31 -16.78
C THR A 163 10.70 1.13 -15.95
N ALA A 164 11.14 2.26 -15.41
CA ALA A 164 10.28 3.25 -14.78
C ALA A 164 9.71 4.24 -15.80
N CYS A 165 8.42 4.56 -15.69
CA CYS A 165 7.80 5.61 -16.51
C CYS A 165 8.41 7.00 -16.20
N CYS A 166 8.59 7.31 -14.92
CA CYS A 166 9.14 8.57 -14.45
C CYS A 166 10.54 8.40 -13.86
N GLY A 167 11.52 9.01 -14.51
CA GLY A 167 12.88 8.97 -14.02
C GLY A 167 13.88 9.63 -14.96
N TYR A 168 15.14 9.23 -14.82
CA TYR A 168 16.28 9.81 -15.54
C TYR A 168 17.30 8.72 -15.87
N GLY A 169 18.04 8.90 -16.96
CA GLY A 169 19.06 7.95 -17.43
C GLY A 169 18.64 7.08 -18.63
N GLY A 170 17.35 7.00 -18.93
CA GLY A 170 16.83 6.22 -20.07
C GLY A 170 16.89 4.70 -19.86
N PRO A 171 16.48 3.91 -20.87
CA PRO A 171 16.45 2.45 -20.78
C PRO A 171 17.82 1.83 -20.41
N PRO A 172 17.84 0.65 -19.75
CA PRO A 172 16.70 -0.23 -19.50
C PRO A 172 15.90 0.12 -18.24
N LEU A 173 16.42 0.92 -17.31
CA LEU A 173 15.74 1.20 -16.04
C LEU A 173 14.97 2.52 -16.05
N ASN A 174 15.45 3.52 -16.79
CA ASN A 174 15.03 4.92 -16.66
C ASN A 174 15.00 5.39 -15.19
N TYR A 175 16.03 5.03 -14.42
CA TYR A 175 16.10 5.31 -12.99
C TYR A 175 17.50 5.77 -12.58
N ASP A 176 17.54 6.80 -11.72
CA ASP A 176 18.76 7.29 -11.08
C ASP A 176 18.46 7.72 -9.63
N SER A 177 19.05 7.01 -8.67
CA SER A 177 18.86 7.26 -7.23
C SER A 177 19.17 8.69 -6.76
N ARG A 178 19.93 9.47 -7.56
CA ARG A 178 20.31 10.84 -7.22
C ARG A 178 19.21 11.85 -7.51
N ILE A 179 18.22 11.51 -8.34
CA ILE A 179 17.15 12.41 -8.80
C ILE A 179 15.78 11.70 -8.81
N GLY A 180 14.89 12.11 -7.90
CA GLY A 180 13.55 11.57 -7.84
C GLY A 180 12.66 12.06 -8.98
N CYS A 181 11.60 11.31 -9.30
CA CYS A 181 10.60 11.71 -10.28
C CYS A 181 10.11 13.16 -10.06
N GLY A 182 10.03 13.95 -11.14
CA GLY A 182 9.61 15.35 -11.10
C GLY A 182 10.65 16.33 -10.56
N GLN A 183 11.78 15.86 -10.02
CA GLN A 183 12.84 16.74 -9.54
C GLN A 183 13.71 17.25 -10.70
N THR A 184 14.21 18.48 -10.54
CA THR A 184 15.31 19.01 -11.35
C THR A 184 16.55 19.14 -10.48
N LYS A 185 17.69 18.59 -10.93
CA LYS A 185 18.97 18.64 -10.22
C LYS A 185 20.11 18.90 -11.18
N VAL A 186 21.19 19.49 -10.67
CA VAL A 186 22.44 19.60 -11.42
C VAL A 186 23.23 18.30 -11.23
N LEU A 187 23.32 17.49 -12.28
CA LEU A 187 24.13 16.27 -12.32
C LEU A 187 25.25 16.45 -13.34
N ASN A 188 26.50 16.20 -12.94
CA ASN A 188 27.69 16.35 -13.77
C ASN A 188 27.76 17.73 -14.47
N GLY A 189 27.40 18.80 -13.76
CA GLY A 189 27.42 20.17 -14.29
C GLY A 189 26.26 20.54 -15.22
N SER A 190 25.34 19.61 -15.51
CA SER A 190 24.16 19.86 -16.35
C SER A 190 22.89 19.85 -15.52
N SER A 191 22.00 20.81 -15.74
CA SER A 191 20.65 20.80 -15.15
C SER A 191 19.80 19.75 -15.87
N VAL A 192 19.32 18.76 -15.11
CA VAL A 192 18.53 17.65 -15.64
C VAL A 192 17.27 17.47 -14.82
N THR A 193 16.20 17.04 -15.46
CA THR A 193 14.90 16.80 -14.83
C THR A 193 14.52 15.34 -15.05
N ALA A 194 14.13 14.65 -13.98
CA ALA A 194 13.50 13.34 -14.09
C ALA A 194 12.05 13.52 -14.54
N LYS A 195 11.70 12.97 -15.70
CA LYS A 195 10.41 13.21 -16.37
C LYS A 195 9.59 11.94 -16.46
N GLY A 196 8.27 12.11 -16.37
CA GLY A 196 7.31 11.07 -16.68
C GLY A 196 7.32 10.73 -18.17
N CYS A 197 6.96 9.49 -18.48
CA CYS A 197 6.71 9.01 -19.82
C CYS A 197 5.42 9.61 -20.41
N ASN A 198 5.23 9.48 -21.73
CA ASN A 198 4.05 10.01 -22.41
C ASN A 198 2.77 9.23 -22.08
N ASP A 199 2.88 7.91 -21.94
CA ASP A 199 1.77 7.02 -21.62
C ASP A 199 2.16 6.07 -20.47
N SER A 200 1.65 6.36 -19.28
CA SER A 200 1.91 5.54 -18.09
C SER A 200 1.15 4.21 -18.07
N THR A 201 0.20 3.99 -18.99
CA THR A 201 -0.59 2.75 -19.06
C THR A 201 0.21 1.56 -19.60
N GLU A 202 1.32 1.82 -20.30
CA GLU A 202 2.23 0.81 -20.84
C GLU A 202 3.32 0.37 -19.83
N TYR A 203 3.34 0.96 -18.63
CA TYR A 203 4.39 0.74 -17.64
C TYR A 203 3.82 0.11 -16.37
N LEU A 204 4.58 -0.84 -15.80
CA LEU A 204 4.29 -1.39 -14.48
C LEU A 204 4.78 -0.44 -13.37
N ASN A 205 6.00 0.09 -13.51
CA ASN A 205 6.60 0.98 -12.51
C ASN A 205 6.40 2.45 -12.89
N TRP A 206 5.86 3.24 -11.96
CA TRP A 206 5.81 4.70 -12.08
C TRP A 206 7.18 5.31 -11.85
N ASP A 207 7.84 4.95 -10.76
CA ASP A 207 9.20 5.38 -10.42
C ASP A 207 10.06 4.17 -10.05
N GLY A 208 11.15 4.37 -9.30
CA GLY A 208 12.01 3.25 -8.89
C GLY A 208 11.42 2.29 -7.86
N ILE A 209 10.27 2.60 -7.27
CA ILE A 209 9.69 1.88 -6.12
C ILE A 209 8.16 1.70 -6.17
N HIS A 210 7.43 2.60 -6.84
CA HIS A 210 5.97 2.59 -6.90
C HIS A 210 5.46 2.11 -8.26
N TYR A 211 4.33 1.42 -8.25
CA TYR A 211 3.60 1.04 -9.46
C TYR A 211 2.80 2.20 -10.07
N THR A 212 2.52 2.11 -11.37
CA THR A 212 1.63 3.05 -12.06
C THR A 212 0.18 2.91 -11.59
N GLU A 213 -0.64 3.92 -11.87
CA GLU A 213 -2.09 3.84 -11.65
C GLU A 213 -2.70 2.67 -12.45
N ALA A 214 -2.23 2.43 -13.68
CA ALA A 214 -2.72 1.32 -14.51
C ALA A 214 -2.43 -0.04 -13.88
N ALA A 215 -1.22 -0.24 -13.33
CA ALA A 215 -0.87 -1.45 -12.62
C ALA A 215 -1.69 -1.63 -11.32
N ASN A 216 -1.85 -0.57 -10.52
CA ASN A 216 -2.70 -0.60 -9.33
C ASN A 216 -4.18 -0.87 -9.67
N GLN A 217 -4.69 -0.30 -10.76
CA GLN A 217 -6.04 -0.54 -11.26
C GLN A 217 -6.21 -2.00 -11.67
N TYR A 218 -5.21 -2.60 -12.35
CA TYR A 218 -5.24 -4.01 -12.70
C TYR A 218 -5.31 -4.88 -11.43
N VAL A 219 -4.42 -4.67 -10.46
CA VAL A 219 -4.42 -5.42 -9.19
C VAL A 219 -5.77 -5.29 -8.48
N ALA A 220 -6.28 -4.07 -8.33
CA ALA A 220 -7.58 -3.83 -7.70
C ALA A 220 -8.73 -4.52 -8.44
N SER A 221 -8.71 -4.54 -9.78
CA SER A 221 -9.72 -5.27 -10.57
C SER A 221 -9.70 -6.77 -10.27
N GLN A 222 -8.51 -7.36 -10.04
CA GLN A 222 -8.36 -8.77 -9.69
C GLN A 222 -8.86 -9.06 -8.26
N ILE A 223 -8.55 -8.19 -7.30
CA ILE A 223 -9.04 -8.30 -5.91
C ILE A 223 -10.56 -8.32 -5.89
N LEU A 224 -11.19 -7.40 -6.64
CA LEU A 224 -12.64 -7.26 -6.68
C LEU A 224 -13.35 -8.46 -7.33
N THR A 225 -12.65 -9.31 -8.09
CA THR A 225 -13.26 -10.57 -8.56
C THR A 225 -13.58 -11.54 -7.42
N GLY A 226 -12.90 -11.42 -6.28
CA GLY A 226 -12.98 -12.37 -5.18
C GLY A 226 -12.37 -13.75 -5.46
N LYS A 227 -11.87 -13.99 -6.67
CA LYS A 227 -11.26 -15.28 -7.06
C LYS A 227 -10.01 -15.62 -6.24
N TYR A 228 -9.31 -14.60 -5.74
CA TYR A 228 -8.07 -14.73 -4.98
C TYR A 228 -8.30 -14.57 -3.47
N SER A 229 -9.47 -14.97 -2.98
CA SER A 229 -9.83 -14.93 -1.56
C SER A 229 -10.15 -16.33 -1.03
N ASP A 230 -10.00 -16.50 0.28
CA ASP A 230 -10.36 -17.72 0.99
C ASP A 230 -11.27 -17.40 2.20
N PRO A 231 -12.50 -17.94 2.25
CA PRO A 231 -13.18 -18.62 1.15
C PRO A 231 -13.42 -17.66 -0.02
N SER A 232 -13.47 -18.19 -1.25
CA SER A 232 -13.81 -17.39 -2.43
C SER A 232 -15.16 -16.71 -2.22
N PHE A 233 -15.20 -15.39 -2.36
CA PHE A 233 -16.42 -14.60 -2.27
C PHE A 233 -16.99 -14.17 -3.63
N THR A 234 -16.64 -14.88 -4.71
CA THR A 234 -17.18 -14.70 -6.08
C THR A 234 -18.71 -14.57 -6.12
N ASP A 235 -19.42 -15.25 -5.21
CA ASP A 235 -20.89 -15.27 -5.13
C ASP A 235 -21.47 -14.51 -3.91
N ASN A 236 -20.64 -14.00 -3.00
CA ASN A 236 -21.05 -13.58 -1.65
C ASN A 236 -20.84 -12.09 -1.31
N LEU A 237 -20.43 -11.24 -2.27
CA LEU A 237 -20.34 -9.80 -2.04
C LEU A 237 -21.60 -9.07 -2.50
N PRO A 238 -22.44 -8.52 -1.59
CA PRO A 238 -23.52 -7.61 -1.95
C PRO A 238 -23.02 -6.23 -2.44
N PHE A 239 -21.69 -6.03 -2.48
CA PHE A 239 -21.04 -4.74 -2.78
C PHE A 239 -20.34 -4.69 -4.14
N LEU A 240 -20.38 -5.76 -4.92
CA LEU A 240 -19.82 -5.71 -6.28
C LEU A 240 -20.67 -4.81 -7.15
N LEU A 241 -20.14 -3.62 -7.44
CA LEU A 241 -20.53 -2.89 -8.64
C LEU A 241 -20.44 -3.88 -9.80
N LYS A 242 -21.53 -4.04 -10.54
CA LYS A 242 -21.50 -4.76 -11.82
C LYS A 242 -20.55 -4.01 -12.74
N LEU A 243 -19.29 -4.41 -12.77
CA LEU A 243 -18.32 -3.91 -13.73
C LEU A 243 -18.81 -4.36 -15.11
N LYS A 244 -19.27 -3.41 -15.91
CA LYS A 244 -19.51 -3.64 -17.33
C LYS A 244 -18.15 -3.54 -18.02
N PHE A 245 -17.67 -4.67 -18.54
CA PHE A 245 -16.63 -4.68 -19.55
C PHE A 245 -17.25 -4.35 -20.91
#